data_AF-A0A5B9MJ44-F1
#
_entry.id   AF-A0A5B9MJ44-F1
#
_cell.length_a   1.000
_cell.length_b   1.000
_cell.length_c   1.000
_cell.angle_alpha   90.00
_cell.angle_beta   90.00
_cell.angle_gamma   90.00
#
_symmetry.space_group_name_H-M   'P 1'
#
loop_
_entity.id
_entity.type
_entity.pdbx_description
1 polymer ?
#
loop_
_entity_poly.entity_id
_entity_poly.type
_entity_poly.pdbx_seq_one_letter_code
_entity_poly.pdbx_strand_id
1 'polypeptide(L)'
;MGSPSRGGSMGGKRRLKRKRSGVAAVEFAVCLPVIVLLVFGSIEASSFIFLKQSLSVACYEGIREAAKPGSTEAQADARALAILESRGVNDFEIRFPSGVENLQRGDQIICEVSAPTRTNSPIAGEFVSNRDLTARVVMLKE
;
A
#
# COMPACT_ATOMS: atom_id res chain seq x y z
N MET A 1 -54.32 73.76 -10.89
CA MET A 1 -53.50 74.26 -12.01
C MET A 1 -52.11 73.63 -11.89
N GLY A 2 -51.73 72.72 -12.81
CA GLY A 2 -50.34 72.30 -13.05
C GLY A 2 -49.77 71.06 -12.32
N SER A 3 -50.04 69.85 -12.85
CA SER A 3 -49.17 68.65 -12.74
C SER A 3 -47.89 68.80 -13.63
N PRO A 4 -47.00 67.80 -13.82
CA PRO A 4 -46.16 67.01 -12.90
C PRO A 4 -44.66 66.92 -13.37
N SER A 5 -43.89 65.95 -12.83
CA SER A 5 -42.69 65.30 -13.44
C SER A 5 -41.31 65.95 -13.13
N ARG A 6 -40.16 65.26 -12.99
CA ARG A 6 -39.65 63.89 -13.19
C ARG A 6 -38.31 63.84 -12.42
N GLY A 7 -38.00 62.79 -11.66
CA GLY A 7 -37.23 61.67 -12.18
C GLY A 7 -35.70 61.92 -12.14
N GLY A 8 -35.04 61.52 -11.05
CA GLY A 8 -33.58 61.52 -10.91
C GLY A 8 -33.09 60.21 -10.30
N SER A 9 -33.00 59.18 -11.15
CA SER A 9 -32.69 57.79 -10.85
C SER A 9 -31.47 57.58 -9.94
N MET A 10 -31.64 56.80 -8.86
CA MET A 10 -30.57 56.09 -8.16
C MET A 10 -29.86 55.15 -9.13
N GLY A 11 -28.75 55.60 -9.71
CA GLY A 11 -27.89 54.81 -10.59
C GLY A 11 -26.63 54.32 -9.87
N GLY A 12 -26.78 53.66 -8.72
CA GLY A 12 -25.66 52.98 -8.06
C GLY A 12 -25.15 51.89 -8.99
N LYS A 13 -24.05 52.16 -9.72
CA LYS A 13 -23.38 51.18 -10.58
C LYS A 13 -22.92 50.02 -9.70
N ARG A 14 -23.75 48.98 -9.58
CA ARG A 14 -23.35 47.67 -9.05
C ARG A 14 -22.20 47.19 -9.92
N ARG A 15 -20.97 47.37 -9.42
CA ARG A 15 -19.77 46.71 -9.96
C ARG A 15 -20.05 45.21 -9.90
N LEU A 16 -20.50 44.65 -11.02
CA LEU A 16 -20.56 43.21 -11.24
C LEU A 16 -19.15 42.68 -10.99
N LYS A 17 -18.94 42.01 -9.85
CA LYS A 17 -17.72 41.27 -9.52
C LYS A 17 -17.53 40.21 -10.61
N ARG A 18 -16.80 40.58 -11.65
CA ARG A 18 -16.55 39.76 -12.86
C ARG A 18 -15.76 38.51 -12.47
N LYS A 19 -16.36 37.33 -12.72
CA LYS A 19 -15.77 36.13 -13.38
C LYS A 19 -14.42 35.55 -12.92
N ARG A 20 -13.82 35.94 -11.80
CA ARG A 20 -12.53 35.37 -11.34
C ARG A 20 -12.65 33.93 -10.81
N SER A 21 -13.83 33.55 -10.31
CA SER A 21 -14.07 32.21 -9.75
C SER A 21 -14.16 31.10 -10.81
N GLY A 22 -14.58 31.42 -12.04
CA GLY A 22 -14.74 30.41 -13.09
C GLY A 22 -13.42 29.87 -13.62
N VAL A 23 -12.39 30.73 -13.71
CA VAL A 23 -11.05 30.32 -14.18
C VAL A 23 -10.38 29.38 -13.18
N ALA A 24 -10.41 29.73 -11.89
CA ALA A 24 -9.86 28.88 -10.83
C ALA A 24 -10.56 27.51 -10.76
N ALA A 25 -11.87 27.44 -11.01
CA ALA A 25 -12.61 26.19 -11.06
C ALA A 25 -12.17 25.29 -12.23
N VAL A 26 -11.88 25.88 -13.40
CA VAL A 26 -11.40 25.14 -14.58
C VAL A 26 -9.97 24.63 -14.37
N GLU A 27 -9.08 25.46 -13.82
CA GLU A 27 -7.71 25.06 -13.47
C GLU A 27 -7.74 23.87 -12.49
N PHE A 28 -8.55 23.96 -11.44
CA PHE A 28 -8.73 22.86 -10.50
C PHE A 28 -9.31 21.61 -11.16
N ALA A 29 -10.31 21.74 -12.03
CA ALA A 29 -10.91 20.59 -12.73
C ALA A 29 -9.91 19.85 -13.64
N VAL A 30 -8.93 20.56 -14.22
CA VAL A 30 -7.88 19.95 -15.05
C VAL A 30 -6.76 19.34 -14.21
N CYS A 31 -6.38 19.99 -13.09
CA CYS A 31 -5.32 19.48 -12.22
C CYS A 31 -5.76 18.32 -11.32
N LEU A 32 -7.02 18.32 -10.88
CA LEU A 32 -7.54 17.36 -9.91
C LEU A 32 -7.35 15.89 -10.35
N PRO A 33 -7.67 15.47 -11.60
CA PRO A 33 -7.47 14.09 -12.02
C PRO A 33 -6.02 13.62 -11.87
N VAL A 34 -5.04 14.47 -12.22
CA VAL A 34 -3.62 14.15 -12.12
C VAL A 34 -3.19 14.00 -10.66
N ILE A 35 -3.60 14.94 -9.80
CA ILE A 35 -3.28 14.89 -8.37
C ILE A 35 -3.90 13.66 -7.72
N VAL A 36 -5.16 13.35 -8.03
CA VAL A 36 -5.86 12.16 -7.53
C VAL A 36 -5.14 10.89 -7.94
N LEU A 37 -4.75 10.76 -9.22
CA LEU A 37 -3.98 9.61 -9.70
C LEU A 37 -2.62 9.48 -8.99
N LEU A 38 -1.91 10.58 -8.80
CA LEU A 38 -0.61 10.57 -8.12
C LEU A 38 -0.74 10.20 -6.64
N VAL A 39 -1.76 10.70 -5.95
CA VAL A 39 -1.98 10.39 -4.53
C VAL A 39 -2.35 8.91 -4.35
N PHE A 40 -3.39 8.43 -5.04
CA PHE A 40 -3.80 7.03 -4.90
C PHE A 40 -2.76 6.06 -5.47
N GLY A 41 -2.11 6.42 -6.58
CA GLY A 41 -1.00 5.64 -7.12
C GLY A 41 0.18 5.54 -6.17
N SER A 42 0.51 6.61 -5.44
CA SER A 42 1.57 6.59 -4.43
C SER A 42 1.18 5.71 -3.23
N ILE A 43 -0.06 5.83 -2.74
CA ILE A 43 -0.57 4.99 -1.64
C ILE A 43 -0.50 3.50 -2.01
N GLU A 44 -0.94 3.16 -3.22
CA GLU A 44 -0.93 1.80 -3.71
C GLU A 44 0.50 1.26 -3.89
N ALA A 45 1.38 2.07 -4.49
CA ALA A 45 2.80 1.71 -4.64
C ALA A 45 3.48 1.48 -3.29
N SER A 46 3.23 2.36 -2.30
CA SER A 46 3.74 2.20 -0.94
C SER A 46 3.20 0.93 -0.28
N SER A 47 1.93 0.59 -0.49
CA SER A 47 1.31 -0.63 0.06
C SER A 47 1.95 -1.89 -0.53
N PHE A 48 2.19 -1.93 -1.85
CA PHE A 48 2.91 -3.04 -2.49
C PHE A 48 4.35 -3.18 -1.98
N ILE A 49 5.09 -2.07 -1.87
CA ILE A 49 6.48 -2.08 -1.37
C ILE A 49 6.50 -2.58 0.08
N PHE A 50 5.60 -2.05 0.92
CA PHE A 50 5.48 -2.45 2.31
C PHE A 50 5.18 -3.94 2.44
N LEU A 51 4.20 -4.46 1.69
CA LEU A 51 3.86 -5.89 1.71
C LEU A 51 5.06 -6.74 1.28
N LYS A 52 5.69 -6.41 0.14
CA LYS A 52 6.83 -7.18 -0.38
C LYS A 52 8.01 -7.20 0.61
N GLN A 53 8.28 -6.08 1.27
CA GLN A 53 9.32 -5.99 2.27
C GLN A 53 8.98 -6.79 3.52
N SER A 54 7.71 -6.75 3.95
CA SER A 54 7.23 -7.50 5.11
C SER A 54 7.37 -9.01 4.91
N LEU A 55 6.98 -9.51 3.73
CA LEU A 55 7.18 -10.91 3.35
C LEU A 55 8.66 -11.30 3.33
N SER A 56 9.52 -10.46 2.74
CA SER A 56 10.97 -10.71 2.67
C SER A 56 11.62 -10.77 4.06
N VAL A 57 11.25 -9.87 4.96
CA VAL A 57 11.78 -9.85 6.33
C VAL A 57 11.27 -11.05 7.13
N ALA A 58 10.00 -11.42 7.01
CA ALA A 58 9.46 -12.60 7.68
C ALA A 58 10.16 -13.88 7.22
N CYS A 59 10.32 -14.02 5.89
CA CYS A 59 11.03 -15.13 5.27
C CYS A 59 12.49 -15.21 5.75
N TYR A 60 13.20 -14.08 5.77
CA TYR A 60 14.58 -13.99 6.25
C TYR A 60 14.72 -14.34 7.73
N GLU A 61 13.85 -13.82 8.59
CA GLU A 61 13.93 -14.07 10.03
C GLU A 61 13.59 -15.51 10.38
N GLY A 62 12.58 -16.10 9.73
CA GLY A 62 12.25 -17.51 9.95
C GLY A 62 13.32 -18.46 9.40
N ILE A 63 13.86 -18.21 8.20
CA ILE A 63 14.93 -19.06 7.64
C ILE A 63 16.24 -18.94 8.41
N ARG A 64 16.53 -17.76 8.97
CA ARG A 64 17.65 -17.57 9.87
C ARG A 64 17.50 -18.38 11.16
N GLU A 65 16.27 -18.50 11.69
CA GLU A 65 16.00 -19.40 12.80
C GLU A 65 16.20 -20.88 12.39
N ALA A 66 15.68 -21.27 11.23
CA ALA A 66 15.84 -22.61 10.68
C ALA A 66 17.30 -22.99 10.41
N ALA A 67 18.16 -22.01 10.08
CA ALA A 67 19.57 -22.23 9.82
C ALA A 67 20.38 -22.57 11.09
N LYS A 68 19.89 -22.24 12.28
CA LYS A 68 20.64 -22.47 13.53
C LYS A 68 20.81 -23.97 13.83
N PRO A 69 21.90 -24.36 14.51
CA PRO A 69 22.05 -25.73 14.99
C PRO A 69 20.94 -26.10 15.99
N GLY A 70 20.29 -27.25 15.76
CA GLY A 70 19.26 -27.78 16.66
C GLY A 70 17.92 -27.04 16.65
N SER A 71 17.68 -26.14 15.70
CA SER A 71 16.37 -25.51 15.53
C SER A 71 15.35 -26.43 14.86
N THR A 72 14.08 -26.19 15.16
CA THR A 72 12.94 -26.94 14.57
C THR A 72 12.16 -26.09 13.58
N GLU A 73 11.37 -26.75 12.73
CA GLU A 73 10.42 -26.07 11.83
C GLU A 73 9.46 -25.17 12.60
N ALA A 74 8.90 -25.67 13.71
CA ALA A 74 7.95 -24.91 14.52
C ALA A 74 8.55 -23.60 15.05
N GLN A 75 9.84 -23.57 15.39
CA GLN A 75 10.53 -22.35 15.82
C GLN A 75 10.70 -21.35 14.66
N ALA A 76 11.05 -21.84 13.47
CA ALA A 76 11.19 -21.04 12.28
C ALA A 76 9.84 -20.45 11.82
N ASP A 77 8.79 -21.25 11.81
CA ASP A 77 7.42 -20.84 11.52
C ASP A 77 6.95 -19.79 12.52
N ALA A 78 7.10 -20.04 13.82
CA ALA A 78 6.72 -19.09 14.86
C ALA A 78 7.47 -17.75 14.71
N ARG A 79 8.74 -17.78 14.30
CA ARG A 79 9.53 -16.58 14.06
C ARG A 79 9.02 -15.79 12.85
N ALA A 80 8.74 -16.45 11.74
CA ALA A 80 8.18 -15.79 10.55
C ALA A 80 6.78 -15.24 10.83
N LEU A 81 5.93 -16.02 11.51
CA LEU A 81 4.58 -15.63 11.93
C LEU A 81 4.58 -14.35 12.77
N ALA A 82 5.44 -14.28 13.80
CA ALA A 82 5.54 -13.10 14.66
C ALA A 82 5.87 -11.81 13.86
N ILE A 83 6.70 -11.92 12.81
CA ILE A 83 7.01 -10.78 11.93
C ILE A 83 5.79 -10.38 11.09
N LEU A 84 5.06 -11.34 10.52
CA LEU A 84 3.88 -11.06 9.69
C LEU A 84 2.74 -10.44 10.51
N GLU A 85 2.48 -10.98 11.71
CA GLU A 85 1.48 -10.45 12.63
C GLU A 85 1.83 -9.05 13.13
N SER A 86 3.09 -8.82 13.53
CA SER A 86 3.53 -7.48 13.97
C SER A 86 3.46 -6.42 12.88
N ARG A 87 3.53 -6.84 11.60
CA ARG A 87 3.40 -5.97 10.42
C ARG A 87 1.97 -5.89 9.89
N GLY A 88 1.02 -6.59 10.51
CA GLY A 88 -0.39 -6.58 10.13
C GLY A 88 -0.65 -7.16 8.72
N VAL A 89 0.13 -8.16 8.31
CA VAL A 89 -0.10 -8.85 7.03
C VAL A 89 -1.25 -9.84 7.19
N ASN A 90 -2.21 -9.84 6.26
CA ASN A 90 -3.37 -10.72 6.23
C ASN A 90 -3.24 -11.81 5.16
N ASP A 91 -3.96 -12.92 5.34
CA ASP A 91 -4.09 -14.03 4.38
C ASP A 91 -2.77 -14.52 3.79
N PHE A 92 -1.72 -14.57 4.62
CA PHE A 92 -0.41 -15.03 4.20
C PHE A 92 -0.29 -16.56 4.28
N GLU A 93 0.62 -17.09 3.47
CA GLU A 93 1.06 -18.48 3.49
C GLU A 93 2.57 -18.51 3.69
N ILE A 94 3.02 -19.31 4.65
CA ILE A 94 4.44 -19.57 4.92
C ILE A 94 4.73 -20.99 4.42
N ARG A 95 5.75 -21.14 3.58
CA ARG A 95 6.27 -22.42 3.10
C ARG A 95 7.72 -22.56 3.52
N PHE A 96 7.94 -23.36 4.56
CA PHE A 96 9.26 -23.83 4.96
C PHE A 96 9.56 -25.21 4.36
N PRO A 97 10.84 -25.58 4.18
CA PRO A 97 11.17 -26.93 3.80
C PRO A 97 10.95 -27.84 5.00
N SER A 98 10.21 -28.93 4.79
CA SER A 98 10.04 -29.97 5.81
C SER A 98 11.35 -30.71 6.05
N GLY A 99 11.61 -31.13 7.29
CA GLY A 99 12.80 -31.83 7.74
C GLY A 99 13.97 -30.94 8.17
N VAL A 100 13.76 -29.70 8.63
CA VAL A 100 14.85 -28.78 9.06
C VAL A 100 15.76 -29.41 10.12
N GLU A 101 15.18 -30.26 10.96
CA GLU A 101 15.86 -30.98 12.04
C GLU A 101 16.88 -32.01 11.53
N ASN A 102 16.69 -32.51 10.30
CA ASN A 102 17.53 -33.53 9.68
C ASN A 102 18.61 -32.95 8.76
N LEU A 103 18.62 -31.63 8.56
CA LEU A 103 19.58 -30.97 7.69
C LEU A 103 20.96 -30.90 8.34
N GLN A 104 21.98 -31.16 7.54
CA GLN A 104 23.38 -31.07 7.93
C GLN A 104 23.91 -29.67 7.65
N ARG A 105 24.95 -29.27 8.39
CA ARG A 105 25.68 -28.03 8.13
C ARG A 105 26.07 -27.96 6.65
N GLY A 106 25.74 -26.85 5.99
CA GLY A 106 26.00 -26.63 4.56
C GLY A 106 24.84 -27.01 3.64
N ASP A 107 23.78 -27.64 4.13
CA ASP A 107 22.58 -27.92 3.34
C ASP A 107 21.80 -26.62 3.06
N GLN A 108 21.19 -26.54 1.87
CA GLN A 108 20.35 -25.41 1.50
C GLN A 108 18.96 -25.51 2.14
N ILE A 109 18.55 -24.42 2.77
CA ILE A 109 17.20 -24.18 3.27
C ILE A 109 16.58 -23.14 2.34
N ILE A 110 15.32 -23.34 1.96
CA ILE A 110 14.55 -22.40 1.13
C ILE A 110 13.26 -22.09 1.88
N CYS A 111 13.01 -20.82 2.16
CA CYS A 111 11.73 -20.35 2.68
C CYS A 111 11.02 -19.54 1.60
N GLU A 112 9.71 -19.71 1.50
CA GLU A 112 8.82 -18.84 0.73
C GLU A 112 7.69 -18.32 1.61
N VAL A 113 7.38 -17.03 1.49
CA VAL A 113 6.21 -16.42 2.13
C VAL A 113 5.43 -15.65 1.09
N SER A 114 4.13 -15.90 1.00
CA SER A 114 3.25 -15.22 0.05
C SER A 114 2.03 -14.61 0.70
N ALA A 115 1.51 -13.52 0.15
CA ALA A 115 0.24 -12.94 0.56
C ALA A 115 -0.45 -12.21 -0.61
N PRO A 116 -1.79 -12.23 -0.68
CA PRO A 116 -2.56 -11.53 -1.69
C PRO A 116 -2.56 -10.03 -1.42
N THR A 117 -2.55 -9.23 -2.47
CA THR A 117 -2.57 -7.76 -2.34
C THR A 117 -3.96 -7.25 -2.01
N ARG A 118 -5.02 -7.99 -2.34
CA ARG A 118 -6.42 -7.62 -2.07
C ARG A 118 -6.71 -7.32 -0.61
N THR A 119 -6.15 -8.08 0.34
CA THR A 119 -6.42 -7.91 1.78
C THR A 119 -5.31 -7.15 2.51
N ASN A 120 -4.31 -6.68 1.77
CA ASN A 120 -3.12 -6.00 2.27
C ASN A 120 -2.89 -4.63 1.59
N SER A 121 -3.83 -4.18 0.76
CA SER A 121 -3.75 -2.91 0.05
C SER A 121 -5.11 -2.21 0.02
N PRO A 122 -5.18 -0.88 0.13
CA PRO A 122 -6.46 -0.17 0.18
C PRO A 122 -7.27 -0.19 -1.12
N ILE A 123 -6.62 -0.36 -2.27
CA ILE A 123 -7.24 -0.18 -3.60
C ILE A 123 -7.12 -1.44 -4.48
N ALA A 124 -6.21 -2.37 -4.16
CA ALA A 124 -6.09 -3.65 -4.84
C ALA A 124 -7.35 -4.52 -4.64
N GLY A 125 -7.77 -5.19 -5.71
CA GLY A 125 -8.96 -6.04 -5.74
C GLY A 125 -10.23 -5.34 -6.23
N GLU A 126 -10.32 -4.02 -6.10
CA GLU A 126 -11.46 -3.19 -6.53
C GLU A 126 -11.12 -2.36 -7.78
N PHE A 127 -10.01 -1.62 -7.76
CA PHE A 127 -9.58 -0.79 -8.91
C PHE A 127 -8.26 -1.24 -9.53
N VAL A 128 -7.43 -1.99 -8.79
CA VAL A 128 -6.16 -2.56 -9.27
C VAL A 128 -6.25 -4.08 -9.17
N SER A 129 -5.69 -4.81 -10.13
CA SER A 129 -5.74 -6.28 -10.13
C SER A 129 -5.10 -6.88 -8.87
N ASN A 130 -5.77 -7.86 -8.26
CA ASN A 130 -5.19 -8.66 -7.17
C ASN A 130 -3.96 -9.43 -7.69
N ARG A 131 -2.92 -9.49 -6.88
CA ARG A 131 -1.72 -10.28 -7.13
C ARG A 131 -1.28 -10.96 -5.83
N ASP A 132 -0.77 -12.16 -5.95
CA ASP A 132 -0.08 -12.81 -4.84
C ASP A 132 1.39 -12.41 -4.90
N LEU A 133 1.84 -11.68 -3.89
CA LEU A 133 3.26 -11.35 -3.76
C LEU A 133 3.93 -12.48 -3.01
N THR A 134 5.03 -13.00 -3.56
CA THR A 134 5.83 -14.05 -2.93
C THR A 134 7.24 -13.55 -2.69
N ALA A 135 7.77 -13.69 -1.48
CA ALA A 135 9.19 -13.52 -1.18
C ALA A 135 9.83 -14.90 -0.98
N ARG A 136 11.04 -15.08 -1.51
CA ARG A 136 11.81 -16.32 -1.41
C ARG A 136 13.21 -15.99 -0.92
N VAL A 137 13.66 -16.70 0.11
CA VAL A 137 15.02 -16.58 0.66
C VAL A 137 15.64 -17.97 0.72
N VAL A 138 16.95 -18.02 0.46
CA VAL A 138 17.76 -19.24 0.55
C VAL A 138 18.93 -18.99 1.50
N MET A 139 19.18 -19.93 2.41
CA MET A 139 20.31 -19.91 3.34
C MET A 139 20.94 -21.29 3.44
N LEU A 140 22.17 -21.34 3.96
CA LEU A 140 22.82 -22.61 4.32
C LEU A 140 22.63 -22.88 5.81
N LYS A 141 22.44 -24.15 6.16
CA LYS A 141 22.42 -24.61 7.55
C LYS A 141 23.78 -24.36 8.21
N GLU A 142 23.77 -23.76 9.41
CA GLU A 142 24.97 -23.45 10.20
C GLU A 142 25.53 -24.66 10.96
#